data_AF-A0A7V6JKS0-F1
#
_entry.id   AF-A0A7V6JKS0-F1
#
_cell.length_a   1.000
_cell.length_b   1.000
_cell.length_c   1.000
_cell.angle_alpha   90.00
_cell.angle_beta   90.00
_cell.angle_gamma   90.00
#
_symmetry.space_group_name_H-M   'P 1'
#
loop_
_entity.id
_entity.type
_entity.pdbx_description
1 polymer ?
#
loop_
_entity_poly.entity_id
_entity_poly.type
_entity_poly.pdbx_seq_one_letter_code
_entity_poly.pdbx_strand_id
1 'polypeptide(L)'
;MIENVSNELKTYFEGKPILSSLLAFDMYILLGCSALRFLDIFVYLGGIISGLLFYVFILGILLCITKKNFFALTIGLGVEALINLIYLIKYMTATYAFFSWSSLFGLIIYGFFAYMAFKKYSAKTGA
;
A
#
# COMPACT_ATOMS: atom_id res chain seq x y z
N MET A 1 -1.56 -18.56 -8.76
CA MET A 1 -1.58 -18.50 -7.28
C MET A 1 -2.26 -17.23 -6.76
N ILE A 2 -1.75 -16.01 -7.01
CA ILE A 2 -2.40 -14.78 -6.52
C ILE A 2 -3.82 -14.56 -7.09
N GLU A 3 -4.10 -15.08 -8.28
CA GLU A 3 -5.45 -15.02 -8.89
C GLU A 3 -6.47 -15.91 -8.17
N ASN A 4 -6.05 -17.08 -7.67
CA ASN A 4 -6.92 -17.93 -6.85
C ASN A 4 -7.21 -17.23 -5.51
N VAL A 5 -6.18 -16.67 -4.88
CA VAL A 5 -6.31 -15.88 -3.65
C VAL A 5 -7.25 -14.68 -3.86
N SER A 6 -7.12 -13.97 -4.99
CA SER A 6 -8.00 -12.84 -5.32
C SER A 6 -9.46 -13.25 -5.48
N ASN A 7 -9.71 -14.41 -6.12
CA ASN A 7 -11.06 -14.92 -6.32
C ASN A 7 -11.71 -15.38 -5.00
N GLU A 8 -10.95 -16.04 -4.11
CA GLU A 8 -11.43 -16.43 -2.78
C GLU A 8 -11.72 -15.20 -1.89
N LEU A 9 -10.81 -14.22 -1.89
CA LEU A 9 -11.01 -12.94 -1.21
C LEU A 9 -12.27 -12.22 -1.70
N LYS A 10 -12.51 -12.26 -3.02
CA LYS A 10 -13.72 -11.69 -3.62
C LYS A 10 -14.98 -12.33 -3.07
N THR A 11 -15.05 -13.66 -3.08
CA THR A 11 -16.18 -14.40 -2.51
C THR A 11 -16.40 -14.05 -1.04
N TYR A 12 -15.32 -13.95 -0.24
CA TYR A 12 -15.42 -13.60 1.17
C TYR A 12 -15.92 -12.16 1.38
N PHE A 13 -15.42 -11.19 0.60
CA PHE A 13 -15.77 -9.77 0.75
C PHE A 13 -17.19 -9.48 0.26
N GLU A 14 -17.62 -10.12 -0.83
CA GLU A 14 -18.99 -9.99 -1.33
C GLU A 14 -20.01 -10.61 -0.36
N GLY A 15 -19.62 -11.64 0.40
CA GLY A 15 -20.43 -12.25 1.44
C GLY A 15 -20.60 -11.41 2.72
N LYS A 16 -19.93 -10.26 2.85
CA LYS A 16 -20.02 -9.37 4.01
C LYS A 16 -20.59 -8.00 3.59
N PRO A 17 -21.68 -7.51 4.20
CA PRO A 17 -22.38 -6.30 3.73
C PRO A 17 -21.49 -5.06 3.75
N ILE A 18 -20.69 -4.86 4.81
CA ILE A 18 -19.79 -3.71 4.93
C ILE A 18 -18.68 -3.77 3.88
N LEU A 19 -17.98 -4.91 3.77
CA LEU A 19 -16.85 -5.04 2.84
C LEU A 19 -17.31 -4.96 1.38
N SER A 20 -18.48 -5.51 1.07
CA SER A 20 -19.08 -5.45 -0.26
C SER A 20 -19.31 -4.01 -0.72
N SER A 21 -19.85 -3.13 0.14
CA SER A 21 -19.99 -1.71 -0.18
C SER A 21 -18.64 -1.02 -0.37
N LEU A 22 -17.62 -1.38 0.42
CA LEU A 22 -16.28 -0.80 0.31
C LEU A 22 -15.55 -1.21 -0.97
N LEU A 23 -15.89 -2.35 -1.60
CA LEU A 23 -15.26 -2.79 -2.86
C LEU A 23 -15.45 -1.76 -4.00
N ALA A 24 -16.52 -0.98 -4.00
CA ALA A 24 -16.71 0.07 -5.00
C ALA A 24 -15.65 1.18 -4.90
N PHE A 25 -15.08 1.39 -3.71
CA PHE A 25 -14.17 2.48 -3.39
C PHE A 25 -12.72 2.02 -3.21
N ASP A 26 -12.37 0.81 -3.64
CA ASP A 26 -11.06 0.19 -3.45
C ASP A 26 -9.89 1.13 -3.80
N MET A 27 -9.92 1.68 -5.01
CA MET A 27 -8.89 2.60 -5.50
C MET A 27 -8.79 3.86 -4.65
N TYR A 28 -9.93 4.48 -4.36
CA TYR A 28 -9.97 5.77 -3.64
C TYR A 28 -9.50 5.62 -2.20
N ILE A 29 -9.87 4.51 -1.54
CA ILE A 29 -9.41 4.19 -0.19
C ILE A 29 -7.89 4.01 -0.19
N LEU A 30 -7.34 3.22 -1.12
CA LEU A 30 -5.90 2.97 -1.16
C LEU A 30 -5.12 4.24 -1.51
N LEU A 31 -5.48 4.94 -2.58
CA LEU A 31 -4.75 6.13 -3.03
C LEU A 31 -4.88 7.29 -2.04
N GLY A 32 -6.10 7.55 -1.53
CA GLY A 32 -6.33 8.59 -0.53
C GLY A 32 -5.55 8.33 0.74
N CYS A 33 -5.56 7.08 1.22
CA CYS A 33 -4.78 6.71 2.39
C CYS A 33 -3.28 6.79 2.16
N SER A 34 -2.77 6.35 1.00
CA SER A 34 -1.36 6.47 0.64
C SER A 34 -0.90 7.94 0.61
N ALA A 35 -1.73 8.84 0.08
CA ALA A 35 -1.45 10.28 0.09
C ALA A 35 -1.37 10.84 1.51
N LEU A 36 -2.31 10.49 2.39
CA LEU A 36 -2.30 10.90 3.79
C LEU A 36 -1.09 10.35 4.55
N ARG A 37 -0.72 9.08 4.33
CA ARG A 37 0.49 8.48 4.91
C ARG A 37 1.76 9.17 4.42
N PHE A 38 1.81 9.54 3.15
CA PHE A 38 2.94 10.29 2.61
C PHE A 38 3.06 11.68 3.25
N LEU A 39 1.93 12.38 3.43
CA LEU A 39 1.89 13.66 4.12
C LEU A 39 2.32 13.56 5.59
N ASP A 40 1.95 12.49 6.29
CA ASP A 40 2.28 12.25 7.71
C ASP A 40 3.78 12.34 8.00
N ILE A 41 4.63 12.01 7.03
CA ILE A 41 6.10 12.09 7.15
C ILE A 41 6.62 13.52 7.30
N PHE A 42 5.85 14.49 6.82
CA PHE A 42 6.21 15.90 6.80
C PHE A 42 5.53 16.69 7.92
N VAL A 43 4.24 16.41 8.19
CA VAL A 43 3.44 17.21 9.13
C VAL A 43 3.15 16.52 10.46
N TYR A 44 3.48 15.24 10.63
CA TYR A 44 3.18 14.43 11.81
C TYR A 44 1.73 14.59 12.31
N LEU A 45 0.83 13.75 11.82
CA LEU A 45 -0.60 13.74 12.16
C LEU A 45 -0.87 13.15 13.56
N GLY A 46 0.14 12.65 14.25
CA GLY A 46 0.02 12.02 15.56
C GLY A 46 -0.12 10.50 15.48
N GLY A 47 0.47 9.80 16.46
CA GLY A 47 0.61 8.34 16.43
C GLY A 47 -0.71 7.55 16.27
N ILE A 48 -1.81 8.05 16.82
CA ILE A 48 -3.14 7.41 16.66
C ILE A 48 -3.61 7.50 15.21
N ILE A 49 -3.47 8.66 14.57
CA ILE A 49 -3.88 8.87 13.19
C ILE A 49 -2.98 8.07 12.25
N SER A 50 -1.66 8.10 12.45
CA SER A 50 -0.70 7.30 11.68
C SER A 50 -1.01 5.80 11.77
N GLY A 51 -1.35 5.31 12.97
CA GLY A 51 -1.75 3.92 13.19
C GLY A 51 -3.05 3.56 12.47
N LEU A 52 -4.07 4.41 12.57
CA LEU A 52 -5.34 4.19 11.87
C LEU A 52 -5.14 4.17 10.34
N LEU A 53 -4.35 5.11 9.81
CA LEU A 53 -4.00 5.14 8.39
C LEU A 53 -3.27 3.87 7.96
N PHE A 54 -2.45 3.24 8.82
CA PHE A 54 -1.86 1.95 8.49
C PHE A 54 -2.90 0.85 8.29
N TYR A 55 -3.86 0.72 9.19
CA TYR A 55 -4.94 -0.28 9.04
C TYR A 55 -5.80 -0.01 7.80
N VAL A 56 -6.13 1.25 7.53
CA VAL A 56 -6.88 1.64 6.33
C VAL A 56 -6.09 1.34 5.06
N PHE A 57 -4.78 1.55 5.07
CA PHE A 57 -3.89 1.21 3.95
C PHE A 57 -3.88 -0.30 3.67
N ILE A 58 -3.74 -1.15 4.71
CA ILE A 58 -3.81 -2.60 4.56
C ILE A 58 -5.18 -3.04 4.03
N LEU A 59 -6.27 -2.46 4.53
CA LEU A 59 -7.61 -2.73 4.01
C LEU A 59 -7.72 -2.34 2.52
N GLY A 60 -7.19 -1.16 2.14
CA GLY A 60 -7.13 -0.70 0.75
C GLY A 60 -6.38 -1.67 -0.15
N ILE A 61 -5.26 -2.22 0.31
CA ILE A 61 -4.52 -3.27 -0.42
C ILE A 61 -5.40 -4.50 -0.64
N LEU A 62 -6.07 -5.01 0.40
CA LEU A 62 -6.94 -6.19 0.29
C LEU A 62 -8.11 -5.95 -0.68
N LEU A 63 -8.74 -4.78 -0.62
CA LEU A 63 -9.82 -4.39 -1.54
C LEU A 63 -9.33 -4.33 -2.99
N CYS A 64 -8.17 -3.71 -3.24
CA CYS A 64 -7.61 -3.62 -4.58
C CYS A 64 -7.12 -4.98 -5.12
N ILE A 65 -6.57 -5.86 -4.27
CA ILE A 65 -6.23 -7.24 -4.65
C ILE A 65 -7.49 -7.98 -5.08
N THR A 66 -8.56 -7.86 -4.28
CA THR A 66 -9.85 -8.49 -4.55
C THR A 66 -10.41 -8.10 -5.91
N LYS A 67 -10.33 -6.82 -6.28
CA LYS A 67 -10.76 -6.31 -7.59
C LYS A 67 -9.71 -6.36 -8.68
N LYS A 68 -8.53 -6.94 -8.40
CA LYS A 68 -7.40 -7.01 -9.35
C LYS A 68 -7.03 -5.62 -9.89
N ASN A 69 -7.16 -4.59 -9.06
CA ASN A 69 -6.84 -3.20 -9.39
C ASN A 69 -5.34 -2.96 -9.23
N PHE A 70 -4.58 -3.52 -10.18
CA PHE A 70 -3.11 -3.48 -10.16
C PHE A 70 -2.54 -2.07 -10.34
N PHE A 71 -3.27 -1.16 -10.96
CA PHE A 71 -2.89 0.25 -11.07
C PHE A 71 -2.81 0.90 -9.68
N ALA A 72 -3.91 0.82 -8.92
CA ALA A 72 -3.96 1.38 -7.57
C ALA A 72 -2.93 0.74 -6.64
N LEU A 73 -2.74 -0.58 -6.74
CA LEU A 73 -1.71 -1.31 -5.98
C LEU A 73 -0.30 -0.83 -6.30
N THR A 74 -0.01 -0.59 -7.59
CA THR A 74 1.31 -0.09 -8.02
C THR A 74 1.62 1.24 -7.34
N ILE A 75 0.69 2.18 -7.38
CA ILE A 75 0.88 3.51 -6.79
C ILE A 75 0.92 3.40 -5.26
N GLY A 76 -0.06 2.74 -4.64
CA GLY A 76 -0.16 2.70 -3.18
C GLY A 76 1.04 2.02 -2.51
N LEU A 77 1.48 0.88 -3.04
CA LEU A 77 2.68 0.17 -2.56
C LEU A 77 3.96 0.94 -2.92
N GLY A 78 4.00 1.57 -4.10
CA GLY A 78 5.13 2.40 -4.51
C GLY A 78 5.33 3.62 -3.61
N VAL A 79 4.23 4.28 -3.21
CA VAL A 79 4.28 5.36 -2.22
C VAL A 79 4.85 4.83 -0.91
N GLU A 80 4.34 3.73 -0.36
CA GLU A 80 4.87 3.17 0.88
C GLU A 80 6.36 2.79 0.78
N ALA A 81 6.82 2.32 -0.39
CA ALA A 81 8.24 2.09 -0.65
C ALA A 81 9.04 3.41 -0.58
N LEU A 82 8.55 4.49 -1.21
CA LEU A 82 9.16 5.82 -1.14
C LEU A 82 9.21 6.35 0.28
N ILE A 83 8.14 6.16 1.08
CA ILE A 83 8.11 6.51 2.50
C ILE A 83 9.27 5.84 3.24
N ASN A 84 9.46 4.54 3.03
CA ASN A 84 10.53 3.77 3.65
C ASN A 84 11.92 4.22 3.18
N LEU A 85 12.07 4.58 1.90
CA LEU A 85 13.31 5.17 1.39
C LEU A 85 13.63 6.51 2.07
N ILE A 86 12.64 7.39 2.22
CA ILE A 86 12.79 8.67 2.90
C ILE A 86 13.23 8.45 4.35
N TYR A 87 12.60 7.52 5.07
CA TYR A 87 13.01 7.18 6.43
C TYR A 87 14.44 6.63 6.48
N LEU A 88 14.80 5.71 5.58
CA LEU A 88 16.15 5.16 5.52
C LEU A 88 17.19 6.27 5.35
N ILE A 89 16.96 7.21 4.43
CA ILE A 89 17.84 8.36 4.20
C ILE A 89 17.90 9.24 5.46
N LYS A 90 16.74 9.60 6.04
CA LYS A 90 16.67 10.43 7.26
C LYS A 90 17.47 9.83 8.42
N TYR A 91 17.37 8.51 8.64
CA TYR A 91 18.10 7.84 9.72
C TYR A 91 19.61 7.79 9.45
N MET A 92 20.02 7.62 8.19
CA MET A 92 21.43 7.62 7.81
C MET A 92 22.08 9.01 7.89
N THR A 93 21.33 10.10 7.66
CA THR A 93 21.86 11.47 7.67
C THR A 93 21.66 12.22 9.00
N ALA A 94 20.99 11.60 9.98
CA ALA A 94 20.80 12.19 11.31
C ALA A 94 22.12 12.34 12.07
N THR A 95 22.17 13.26 13.04
CA THR A 95 23.36 13.57 13.86
C THR A 95 23.95 12.35 14.59
N TYR A 96 23.13 11.35 14.90
CA TYR A 96 23.56 10.09 15.50
C TYR A 96 23.54 8.90 14.50
N ALA A 97 23.50 9.20 13.20
CA ALA A 97 23.45 8.30 12.04
C ALA A 97 23.31 6.81 12.39
N PHE A 98 22.08 6.30 12.32
CA PHE A 98 21.78 4.89 12.53
C PHE A 98 21.21 4.28 11.25
N PHE A 99 21.59 3.05 10.96
CA PHE A 99 21.03 2.33 9.82
C PHE A 99 19.67 1.71 10.19
N SER A 100 18.60 2.15 9.53
CA SER A 100 17.26 1.62 9.77
C SER A 100 17.00 0.35 8.96
N TRP A 101 17.27 -0.81 9.56
CA TRP A 101 16.98 -2.12 8.97
C TRP A 101 15.48 -2.31 8.65
N SER A 102 14.59 -1.77 9.50
CA SER A 102 13.15 -1.83 9.27
C SER A 102 12.74 -1.06 8.02
N SER A 103 13.29 0.14 7.81
CA SER A 103 13.04 0.94 6.61
C SER A 103 13.61 0.28 5.36
N LEU A 104 14.80 -0.32 5.44
CA LEU A 104 15.36 -1.08 4.31
C LEU A 104 14.45 -2.26 3.95
N PHE A 105 14.01 -3.04 4.94
CA PHE A 105 13.14 -4.18 4.71
C PHE A 105 11.80 -3.74 4.12
N GLY A 106 11.18 -2.70 4.68
CA GLY A 106 9.94 -2.12 4.14
C GLY A 106 10.11 -1.66 2.70
N LEU A 107 11.20 -0.96 2.37
CA LEU A 107 11.51 -0.52 1.01
C LEU A 107 11.59 -1.71 0.04
N ILE A 108 12.31 -2.77 0.41
CA ILE A 108 12.46 -3.96 -0.44
C ILE A 108 11.11 -4.64 -0.65
N ILE A 109 10.36 -4.87 0.42
CA ILE A 109 9.10 -5.62 0.38
C ILE A 109 8.01 -4.84 -0.39
N TYR A 110 7.76 -3.59 -0.01
CA TYR A 110 6.74 -2.77 -0.68
C TYR A 110 7.16 -2.44 -2.11
N GLY A 111 8.45 -2.19 -2.36
CA GLY A 111 8.98 -1.97 -3.70
C GLY A 111 8.83 -3.21 -4.59
N PHE A 112 9.12 -4.39 -4.07
CA PHE A 112 8.92 -5.65 -4.79
C PHE A 112 7.46 -5.88 -5.15
N PHE A 113 6.54 -5.70 -4.20
CA PHE A 113 5.11 -5.86 -4.48
C PHE A 113 4.57 -4.79 -5.43
N ALA A 114 5.04 -3.54 -5.34
CA ALA A 114 4.72 -2.49 -6.29
C ALA A 114 5.18 -2.84 -7.71
N TYR A 115 6.40 -3.37 -7.84
CA TYR A 115 6.92 -3.83 -9.13
C TYR A 115 6.13 -5.01 -9.70
N MET A 116 5.75 -5.99 -8.88
CA MET A 116 4.91 -7.10 -9.33
C MET A 116 3.53 -6.62 -9.78
N ALA A 117 2.92 -5.67 -9.06
CA ALA A 117 1.66 -5.06 -9.44
C ALA A 117 1.82 -4.29 -10.77
N PHE A 118 2.90 -3.53 -10.94
CA PHE A 118 3.21 -2.80 -12.18
C PHE A 118 3.34 -3.76 -13.35
N LYS A 119 4.09 -4.84 -13.22
CA LYS A 119 4.23 -5.84 -14.29
C LYS A 119 2.89 -6.42 -14.72
N LYS A 120 1.99 -6.72 -13.77
CA LYS A 120 0.63 -7.20 -14.07
C LYS A 120 -0.24 -6.13 -14.71
N TYR A 121 -0.13 -4.88 -14.28
CA TYR A 121 -0.82 -3.74 -14.87
C TYR A 121 -0.37 -3.51 -16.32
N SER A 122 0.93 -3.40 -16.55
CA SER A 122 1.53 -3.16 -17.87
C SER A 122 1.24 -4.27 -18.88
N ALA A 123 1.24 -5.54 -18.43
CA ALA A 123 0.84 -6.67 -19.28
C ALA A 123 -0.64 -6.62 -19.69
N LYS A 124 -1.51 -5.98 -18.90
CA LYS A 124 -2.94 -5.83 -19.21
C LYS A 124 -3.23 -4.62 -20.11
N THR A 125 -2.41 -3.57 -20.07
CA THR A 125 -2.57 -2.37 -20.90
C THR A 125 -1.81 -2.42 -22.22
N GLY A 126 -0.85 -3.34 -22.38
CA GLY A 126 -0.10 -3.58 -23.62
C GLY A 126 -0.70 -4.63 -24.56
N ALA A 127 -1.92 -5.11 -24.27
CA ALA A 127 -2.72 -6.01 -25.09
C ALA A 127 -3.97 -5.27 -25.58
#